data_AF-X1BY31-F1
#
_entry.id   AF-X1BY31-F1
#
_cell.length_a   1.000
_cell.length_b   1.000
_cell.length_c   1.000
_cell.angle_alpha   90.00
_cell.angle_beta   90.00
_cell.angle_gamma   90.00
#
_symmetry.space_group_name_H-M   'P 1'
#
loop_
_entity.id
_entity.type
_entity.pdbx_description
1 polymer ?
#
loop_
_entity_poly.entity_id
_entity_poly.type
_entity_poly.pdbx_seq_one_letter_code
_entity_poly.pdbx_strand_id
1 'polypeptide(L)'
;MILNWYLDKIKATALNFIAVMIPFFQFVPCASIWFGIMSLPLISYFINFLSYPDILLYDFKFFFGYPGTYVALLGGVIFLISLVYQLTHWKGLIHKGPYKYVRHPQYLGIIIMTFGLTLICLNTSPVFPLYFDFKYKSSIPANRR
;
A
#
# COMPACT_ATOMS: atom_id res chain seq x y z
N MET A 1 7.61 41.49 18.67
CA MET A 1 6.30 40.83 18.84
C MET A 1 5.62 40.54 17.49
N ILE A 2 5.48 41.52 16.58
CA ILE A 2 4.87 41.35 15.25
C ILE A 2 5.69 40.42 14.31
N LEU A 3 7.02 40.51 14.36
CA LEU A 3 7.90 39.68 13.52
C LEU A 3 7.79 38.18 13.81
N ASN A 4 7.69 37.79 15.09
CA ASN A 4 7.56 36.39 15.50
C ASN A 4 6.23 35.80 15.01
N TRP A 5 5.15 36.58 15.05
CA TRP A 5 3.85 36.15 14.54
C TRP A 5 3.88 35.84 13.04
N TYR A 6 4.57 36.65 12.23
CA TYR A 6 4.76 36.37 10.81
C TYR A 6 5.60 35.12 10.56
N LEU A 7 6.70 34.95 11.31
CA LEU A 7 7.56 33.77 11.21
C LEU A 7 6.80 32.48 11.56
N ASP A 8 5.97 32.50 12.61
CA ASP A 8 5.17 31.35 13.01
C ASP A 8 4.12 30.99 11.97
N LYS A 9 3.51 31.99 11.32
CA LYS A 9 2.54 31.78 10.23
C LYS A 9 3.20 31.18 8.99
N ILE A 10 4.41 31.62 8.63
CA ILE A 10 5.18 31.06 7.52
C ILE A 10 5.58 29.61 7.83
N LYS A 11 6.06 29.33 9.05
CA LYS A 11 6.39 27.96 9.50
C LYS A 11 5.18 27.04 9.45
N ALA A 12 4.04 27.47 9.98
CA ALA A 12 2.81 26.69 9.96
C ALA A 12 2.36 26.36 8.53
N THR A 13 2.45 27.34 7.62
CA THR A 13 2.11 27.15 6.20
C THR A 13 3.08 26.17 5.53
N ALA A 14 4.39 26.32 5.77
CA ALA A 14 5.41 25.41 5.25
C ALA A 14 5.23 23.98 5.78
N LEU A 15 4.94 23.82 7.07
CA LEU A 15 4.69 22.52 7.68
C LEU A 15 3.45 21.84 7.08
N ASN A 16 2.35 22.56 6.90
CA ASN A 16 1.16 22.03 6.23
C ASN A 16 1.44 21.61 4.79
N PHE A 17 2.21 22.43 4.05
CA PHE A 17 2.60 22.11 2.69
C PHE A 17 3.46 20.84 2.62
N ILE A 18 4.49 20.75 3.46
CA ILE A 18 5.36 19.58 3.55
C ILE A 18 4.57 18.34 3.95
N ALA A 19 3.66 18.44 4.94
CA ALA A 19 2.82 17.34 5.37
C ALA A 19 1.97 16.75 4.23
N VAL A 20 1.45 17.60 3.34
CA VAL A 20 0.72 17.16 2.13
C VAL A 20 1.65 16.51 1.11
N MET A 21 2.91 16.96 1.01
CA MET A 21 3.89 16.43 0.06
C MET A 21 4.54 15.10 0.49
N ILE A 22 4.68 14.85 1.80
CA ILE A 22 5.27 13.61 2.34
C ILE A 22 4.72 12.31 1.69
N PRO A 23 3.41 12.08 1.54
CA PRO A 23 2.92 10.84 0.95
C PRO A 23 3.30 10.67 -0.54
N PHE A 24 3.58 11.76 -1.26
CA PHE A 24 3.99 11.70 -2.67
C PHE A 24 5.48 11.39 -2.82
N PHE A 25 6.30 11.88 -1.89
CA PHE A 25 7.77 11.76 -1.92
C PHE A 25 8.30 10.77 -0.87
N GLN A 26 7.44 9.89 -0.35
CA GLN A 26 7.85 8.93 0.66
C GLN A 26 8.85 7.95 0.02
N PHE A 27 10.12 8.12 0.38
CA PHE A 27 11.23 7.30 -0.10
C PHE A 27 11.27 6.00 0.71
N VAL A 28 10.93 4.88 0.07
CA VAL A 28 11.12 3.56 0.66
C VAL A 28 12.36 2.91 0.05
N PRO A 29 13.45 2.77 0.83
CA PRO A 29 14.75 2.30 0.34
C PRO A 29 14.75 0.84 -0.15
N CYS A 30 13.65 0.09 0.02
CA CYS A 30 13.58 -1.34 -0.32
C CYS A 30 12.66 -1.70 -1.51
N ALA A 31 12.10 -0.75 -2.24
CA ALA A 31 11.21 -1.04 -3.37
C ALA A 31 11.98 -1.33 -4.69
N SER A 32 12.81 -2.38 -4.73
CA SER A 32 13.42 -2.99 -5.93
C SER A 32 13.73 -2.02 -7.10
N ILE A 33 12.98 -2.08 -8.23
CA ILE A 33 13.16 -1.26 -9.44
C ILE A 33 12.67 0.18 -9.29
N TRP A 34 11.80 0.44 -8.33
CA TRP A 34 11.06 1.70 -8.15
C TRP A 34 11.66 2.57 -7.05
N PHE A 35 13.00 2.60 -6.96
CA PHE A 35 13.81 3.39 -6.01
C PHE A 35 13.10 4.67 -5.56
N GLY A 36 12.40 4.59 -4.42
CA GLY A 36 12.08 5.78 -3.65
C GLY A 36 10.79 6.55 -3.93
N ILE A 37 9.92 6.16 -4.86
CA ILE A 37 8.62 6.84 -5.01
C ILE A 37 7.50 5.81 -4.85
N MET A 38 6.89 5.75 -3.66
CA MET A 38 5.81 4.80 -3.36
C MET A 38 4.58 4.94 -4.27
N SER A 39 4.39 6.10 -4.90
CA SER A 39 3.27 6.32 -5.83
C SER A 39 3.52 5.75 -7.23
N LEU A 40 4.77 5.47 -7.64
CA LEU A 40 5.06 4.98 -8.99
C LEU A 40 4.49 3.57 -9.27
N PRO A 41 4.62 2.57 -8.37
CA PRO A 41 3.96 1.28 -8.57
C PRO A 41 2.45 1.41 -8.72
N LEU A 42 1.82 2.31 -7.95
CA LEU A 42 0.38 2.54 -7.98
C LEU A 42 -0.06 3.22 -9.28
N ILE A 43 0.65 4.26 -9.72
CA ILE A 43 0.36 4.96 -10.98
C ILE A 43 0.53 4.01 -12.17
N SER A 44 1.63 3.26 -12.21
CA SER A 44 1.89 2.26 -13.25
C SER A 44 0.79 1.19 -13.28
N TYR A 45 0.37 0.71 -12.11
CA TYR A 45 -0.76 -0.20 -12.00
C TYR A 45 -2.04 0.41 -12.56
N PHE A 46 -2.40 1.65 -12.20
CA PHE A 46 -3.61 2.29 -12.72
C PHE A 46 -3.61 2.48 -14.24
N ILE A 47 -2.48 2.86 -14.83
CA ILE A 47 -2.35 2.97 -16.29
C ILE A 47 -2.58 1.62 -16.97
N ASN A 48 -2.00 0.55 -16.41
CA ASN A 48 -2.19 -0.81 -16.92
C ASN A 48 -3.61 -1.32 -16.71
N PHE A 49 -4.22 -1.04 -15.55
CA PHE A 49 -5.60 -1.39 -15.23
C PHE A 49 -6.61 -0.75 -16.20
N LEU A 50 -6.41 0.53 -16.55
CA LEU A 50 -7.27 1.22 -17.53
C LEU A 50 -7.11 0.66 -18.96
N SER A 51 -5.93 0.11 -19.29
CA SER A 51 -5.65 -0.49 -20.59
C SER A 51 -6.12 -1.96 -20.67
N TYR A 52 -6.06 -2.68 -19.55
CA TYR A 52 -6.35 -4.10 -19.42
C TYR A 52 -7.17 -4.36 -18.15
N PRO A 53 -8.50 -4.18 -18.19
CA PRO A 53 -9.35 -4.31 -17.00
C PRO A 53 -9.36 -5.73 -16.42
N ASP A 54 -9.03 -6.74 -17.24
CA ASP A 54 -8.92 -8.14 -16.83
C ASP A 54 -7.86 -8.38 -15.76
N ILE A 55 -6.91 -7.44 -15.58
CA ILE A 55 -5.87 -7.52 -14.55
C ILE A 55 -6.48 -7.68 -13.14
N LEU A 56 -7.66 -7.09 -12.87
CA LEU A 56 -8.36 -7.27 -11.59
C LEU A 56 -8.66 -8.74 -11.30
N LEU A 57 -9.07 -9.50 -12.32
CA LEU A 57 -9.41 -10.91 -12.14
C LEU A 57 -8.16 -11.75 -11.86
N TYR A 58 -7.03 -11.39 -12.47
CA TYR A 58 -5.73 -11.99 -12.16
C TYR A 58 -5.27 -11.60 -10.75
N ASP A 59 -5.44 -10.35 -10.33
CA ASP A 59 -5.09 -9.88 -8.99
C ASP A 59 -5.92 -10.57 -7.92
N PHE A 60 -7.23 -10.75 -8.14
CA PHE A 60 -8.08 -11.51 -7.23
C PHE A 60 -7.65 -12.97 -7.14
N LYS A 61 -7.41 -13.63 -8.27
CA LYS A 61 -6.91 -15.02 -8.29
C LYS A 61 -5.58 -15.15 -7.56
N PHE A 62 -4.66 -14.21 -7.80
CA PHE A 62 -3.37 -14.16 -7.13
C PHE A 62 -3.55 -13.95 -5.63
N PHE A 63 -4.34 -12.96 -5.22
CA PHE A 63 -4.60 -12.65 -3.82
C PHE A 63 -5.21 -13.85 -3.11
N PHE A 64 -6.24 -14.52 -3.64
CA PHE A 64 -6.84 -15.69 -2.99
C PHE A 64 -6.02 -17.00 -3.10
N GLY A 65 -4.90 -17.00 -3.83
CA GLY A 65 -4.07 -18.18 -4.05
C GLY A 65 -3.16 -18.56 -2.88
N TYR A 66 -3.02 -17.71 -1.85
CA TYR A 66 -2.06 -17.90 -0.77
C TYR A 66 -2.70 -18.01 0.61
N PRO A 67 -2.10 -18.77 1.55
CA PRO A 67 -2.62 -18.88 2.91
C PRO A 67 -2.52 -17.57 3.70
N GLY A 68 -1.55 -16.70 3.38
CA GLY A 68 -1.39 -15.38 4.00
C GLY A 68 -2.61 -14.47 3.82
N THR A 69 -3.45 -14.76 2.83
CA THR A 69 -4.66 -14.01 2.49
C THR A 69 -5.72 -14.09 3.57
N TYR A 70 -5.88 -15.24 4.21
CA TYR A 70 -6.82 -15.37 5.33
C TYR A 70 -6.42 -14.49 6.51
N VAL A 71 -5.11 -14.41 6.79
CA VAL A 71 -4.55 -13.54 7.83
C VAL A 71 -4.74 -12.07 7.44
N ALA A 72 -4.45 -11.73 6.18
CA ALA A 72 -4.62 -10.37 5.67
C ALA A 72 -6.08 -9.90 5.76
N LEU A 73 -7.03 -10.75 5.35
CA LEU A 73 -8.47 -10.47 5.43
C LEU A 73 -8.95 -10.33 6.86
N LEU A 74 -8.48 -11.19 7.78
CA LEU A 74 -8.82 -11.07 9.20
C LEU A 74 -8.35 -9.72 9.76
N GLY A 75 -7.11 -9.32 9.48
CA GLY A 75 -6.59 -8.01 9.86
C GLY A 75 -7.40 -6.86 9.26
N GLY A 76 -7.76 -6.97 7.98
CA GLY A 76 -8.60 -6.01 7.26
C GLY A 76 -10.00 -5.86 7.87
N VAL A 77 -10.66 -6.97 8.24
CA VAL A 77 -11.97 -6.94 8.91
C VAL A 77 -11.89 -6.26 10.27
N ILE A 78 -10.88 -6.59 11.09
CA ILE A 78 -10.65 -5.93 12.39
C ILE A 78 -10.43 -4.42 12.20
N PHE A 79 -9.61 -4.05 11.21
CA PHE A 79 -9.37 -2.66 10.86
C PHE A 79 -10.67 -1.94 10.46
N LEU A 80 -11.46 -2.51 9.55
CA LEU A 80 -12.71 -1.90 9.07
C LEU A 80 -13.74 -1.75 10.18
N ILE A 81 -13.96 -2.77 11.00
CA ILE A 81 -14.89 -2.69 12.15
C ILE A 81 -14.43 -1.58 13.11
N SER A 82 -13.13 -1.53 13.40
CA SER A 82 -12.56 -0.52 14.29
C SER A 82 -12.61 0.89 13.69
N LEU A 83 -12.47 1.02 12.38
CA LEU A 83 -12.56 2.28 11.65
C LEU A 83 -13.99 2.82 11.68
N VAL A 84 -14.97 1.98 11.30
CA VAL A 84 -16.39 2.33 11.36
C VAL A 84 -16.80 2.72 12.78
N TYR A 85 -16.33 1.97 13.78
CA TYR A 85 -16.62 2.27 15.17
C TYR A 85 -16.08 3.64 15.61
N GLN A 86 -14.84 3.97 15.22
CA GLN A 86 -14.22 5.27 15.52
C GLN A 86 -14.93 6.42 14.83
N LEU A 87 -15.24 6.27 13.53
CA LEU A 87 -15.93 7.30 12.76
C LEU A 87 -17.34 7.56 13.30
N THR A 88 -18.01 6.53 13.80
CA THR A 88 -19.35 6.66 14.38
C THR A 88 -19.31 7.34 15.76
N HIS A 89 -18.27 7.09 16.57
CA HIS A 89 -18.18 7.56 17.96
C HIS A 89 -17.12 8.65 18.20
N TRP A 90 -16.82 9.45 17.18
CA TRP A 90 -15.72 10.44 17.19
C TRP A 90 -15.85 11.57 18.23
N LYS A 91 -17.03 11.80 18.80
CA LYS A 91 -17.32 12.94 19.69
C LYS A 91 -16.79 12.82 21.13
N GLY A 92 -16.09 11.74 21.48
CA GLY A 92 -15.55 11.55 22.83
C GLY A 92 -14.66 10.32 22.98
N LEU A 93 -14.19 10.07 24.21
CA LEU A 93 -13.33 8.92 24.49
C LEU A 93 -14.12 7.60 24.41
N ILE A 94 -13.68 6.72 23.52
CA ILE A 94 -14.36 5.46 23.21
C ILE A 94 -13.91 4.36 24.16
N HIS A 95 -14.84 3.79 24.92
CA HIS A 95 -14.55 2.70 25.88
C HIS A 95 -15.29 1.38 25.55
N LYS A 96 -16.07 1.36 24.47
CA LYS A 96 -16.95 0.25 24.09
C LYS A 96 -16.48 -0.39 22.78
N GLY A 97 -16.95 -1.61 22.51
CA GLY A 97 -16.59 -2.37 21.31
C GLY A 97 -15.11 -2.81 21.33
N PRO A 98 -14.39 -2.78 20.20
CA PRO A 98 -13.00 -3.23 20.13
C PRO A 98 -12.05 -2.39 21.00
N TYR A 99 -12.43 -1.14 21.29
CA TYR A 99 -11.70 -0.22 22.17
C TYR A 99 -11.74 -0.63 23.65
N LYS A 100 -12.59 -1.61 24.03
CA LYS A 100 -12.57 -2.21 25.37
C LYS A 100 -11.30 -3.03 25.63
N TYR A 101 -10.73 -3.62 24.58
CA TYR A 101 -9.61 -4.56 24.68
C TYR A 101 -8.26 -3.88 24.41
N VAL A 102 -8.21 -2.98 23.42
CA VAL A 102 -6.98 -2.32 22.97
C VAL A 102 -7.27 -0.85 22.69
N ARG A 103 -6.35 0.07 23.03
CA ARG A 103 -6.55 1.52 22.81
C ARG A 103 -6.66 1.91 21.33
N HIS A 104 -5.97 1.19 20.45
CA HIS A 104 -5.94 1.43 19.00
C HIS A 104 -6.16 0.13 18.23
N PRO A 105 -7.40 -0.42 18.22
CA PRO A 105 -7.67 -1.68 17.55
C PRO A 105 -7.52 -1.59 16.02
N GLN A 106 -7.61 -0.38 15.45
CA GLN A 106 -7.28 -0.13 14.04
C GLN A 106 -5.83 -0.46 13.70
N TYR A 107 -4.88 -0.04 14.55
CA TYR A 107 -3.46 -0.34 14.34
C TYR A 107 -3.17 -1.82 14.46
N LEU A 108 -3.85 -2.51 15.40
CA LEU A 108 -3.77 -3.96 15.49
C LEU A 108 -4.24 -4.62 14.18
N GLY A 109 -5.38 -4.18 13.64
CA GLY A 109 -5.88 -4.66 12.34
C GLY A 109 -4.88 -4.43 11.20
N ILE A 110 -4.28 -3.23 11.12
CA ILE A 110 -3.24 -2.91 10.13
C ILE A 110 -2.02 -3.82 10.29
N ILE A 111 -1.53 -4.06 11.50
CA ILE A 111 -0.36 -4.92 11.76
C ILE A 111 -0.63 -6.36 11.34
N ILE A 112 -1.80 -6.91 11.68
CA ILE A 112 -2.18 -8.27 11.28
C ILE A 112 -2.32 -8.36 9.75
N MET A 113 -2.93 -7.33 9.15
CA MET A 113 -3.11 -7.26 7.70
C MET A 113 -1.76 -7.22 6.96
N THR A 114 -0.84 -6.35 7.37
CA THR A 114 0.48 -6.22 6.75
C THR A 114 1.34 -7.46 6.98
N PHE A 115 1.21 -8.12 8.13
CA PHE A 115 1.84 -9.41 8.36
C PHE A 115 1.32 -10.47 7.37
N GLY A 116 0.00 -10.57 7.16
CA GLY A 116 -0.59 -11.47 6.17
C GLY A 116 -0.10 -11.20 4.75
N LEU A 117 -0.05 -9.92 4.34
CA LEU A 117 0.51 -9.50 3.06
C LEU A 117 2.02 -9.85 2.95
N THR A 118 2.77 -9.72 4.04
CA THR A 118 4.19 -10.08 4.07
C THR A 118 4.38 -11.59 3.85
N LEU A 119 3.52 -12.42 4.44
CA LEU A 119 3.52 -13.88 4.18
C LEU A 119 3.23 -14.20 2.71
N ILE A 120 2.35 -13.44 2.04
CA ILE A 120 2.14 -13.58 0.60
C ILE A 120 3.42 -13.23 -0.15
N CYS A 121 4.02 -12.08 0.14
CA CYS A 121 5.25 -11.63 -0.52
C CYS A 121 6.42 -12.62 -0.37
N LEU A 122 6.56 -13.26 0.80
CA LEU A 122 7.61 -14.27 1.03
C LEU A 122 7.42 -15.54 0.18
N ASN A 123 6.17 -15.85 -0.23
CA ASN A 123 5.85 -16.99 -1.09
C ASN A 123 5.84 -16.63 -2.58
N THR A 124 6.14 -15.39 -2.92
CA THR A 124 6.12 -14.90 -4.30
C THR A 124 7.53 -14.60 -4.77
N SER A 125 7.87 -15.06 -5.98
CA SER A 125 9.13 -14.68 -6.60
C SER A 125 9.07 -13.20 -6.99
N PRO A 126 10.14 -12.41 -6.75
CA PRO A 126 10.19 -11.05 -7.27
C PRO A 126 10.07 -11.11 -8.80
N VAL A 127 9.23 -10.25 -9.37
CA VAL A 127 9.23 -10.01 -10.82
C VAL A 127 10.59 -9.41 -11.15
N PHE A 128 11.49 -10.20 -11.74
CA PHE A 128 12.75 -9.70 -12.28
C PHE A 128 12.51 -9.22 -13.72
N PRO A 129 12.30 -7.91 -13.97
CA PRO A 129 12.18 -7.40 -15.34
C PRO A 129 13.50 -7.53 -16.14
N LEU A 130 14.61 -7.85 -15.47
CA LEU A 130 15.93 -8.05 -16.08
C LEU A 130 16.19 -9.50 -16.52
N TYR A 131 15.30 -10.44 -16.21
CA TYR A 131 15.31 -11.75 -16.88
C TYR A 131 14.48 -11.64 -18.16
N PHE A 132 14.92 -10.76 -19.07
CA PHE A 132 14.57 -10.92 -20.48
C PHE A 132 15.16 -12.26 -20.89
N ASP A 133 14.33 -13.28 -20.87
CA ASP A 133 14.70 -14.62 -21.28
C ASP A 133 15.12 -14.55 -22.75
N PHE A 134 16.43 -14.51 -23.00
CA PHE A 134 17.04 -14.60 -24.33
C PHE A 134 16.55 -15.85 -25.10
N LYS A 135 15.90 -16.78 -24.39
CA LYS A 135 15.31 -18.01 -24.92
C LYS A 135 14.06 -17.80 -25.78
N TYR A 136 13.36 -16.66 -25.71
CA TYR A 136 12.26 -16.37 -26.65
C TYR A 136 12.77 -15.98 -28.05
N LYS A 137 14.03 -15.51 -28.16
CA LYS A 137 14.61 -15.14 -29.46
C LYS A 137 15.20 -16.33 -30.23
N SER A 138 15.51 -17.44 -29.55
CA SER A 138 16.07 -18.65 -30.19
C SER A 138 15.01 -19.65 -30.67
N SER A 139 13.73 -19.46 -30.32
CA SER A 139 12.62 -20.30 -30.76
C SER A 139 11.90 -19.77 -32.01
N ILE A 140 12.31 -18.61 -32.54
CA ILE A 140 11.88 -18.17 -33.86
C ILE A 140 12.76 -18.90 -34.88
N PRO A 141 12.23 -19.87 -35.65
CA PRO A 141 13.01 -20.48 -36.72
C PRO A 141 13.46 -19.38 -37.68
N ALA A 142 14.77 -19.32 -37.92
CA ALA A 142 15.38 -18.53 -38.98
C ALA A 142 14.97 -19.08 -40.35
N ASN A 143 13.68 -19.01 -40.67
CA ASN A 143 13.18 -19.29 -42.00
C ASN A 143 11.92 -18.48 -42.26
N ARG A 144 12.13 -17.24 -42.72
CA ARG A 144 11.22 -16.58 -43.66
C ARG A 144 12.01 -15.58 -44.51
N ARG A 145 12.52 -16.14 -45.63
CA ARG A 145 12.98 -15.52 -46.89
C ARG A 145 14.23 -14.66 -46.85
#